data_AF-A0A0C2X313-F1
#
_entry.id   AF-A0A0C2X313-F1
#
_cell.length_a   1.000
_cell.length_b   1.000
_cell.length_c   1.000
_cell.angle_alpha   90.00
_cell.angle_beta   90.00
_cell.angle_gamma   90.00
#
_symmetry.space_group_name_H-M   'P 1'
#
loop_
_entity.id
_entity.type
_entity.pdbx_description
1 polymer ?
#
loop_
_entity_poly.entity_id
_entity_poly.type
_entity_poly.pdbx_seq_one_letter_code
_entity_poly.pdbx_strand_id
1 'polypeptide(L)'
;MISCRSQVYNLVQDLHRIGIVHGDLEPRNIGRARGGGFCLIDFSESRRHNCKESKASEPGTQATPTQNQCSELQALRNYLWKQQPQPPS
;
A
#
# COMPACT_ATOMS: atom_id res chain seq x y z
N MET A 1 -14.93 -10.97 5.40
CA MET A 1 -13.59 -11.39 4.91
C MET A 1 -12.96 -10.22 4.18
N ILE A 2 -11.77 -9.78 4.58
CA ILE A 2 -11.01 -8.74 3.87
C ILE A 2 -10.46 -9.37 2.58
N SER A 3 -10.65 -8.74 1.42
CA SER A 3 -10.13 -9.25 0.14
C SER A 3 -8.60 -9.17 0.12
N CYS A 4 -7.94 -10.11 -0.57
CA CYS A 4 -6.49 -10.11 -0.80
C CYS A 4 -5.97 -8.72 -1.25
N ARG A 5 -6.67 -8.07 -2.18
CA ARG A 5 -6.36 -6.73 -2.68
C ARG A 5 -6.33 -5.67 -1.57
N SER A 6 -7.34 -5.69 -0.69
CA SER A 6 -7.43 -4.77 0.44
C SER A 6 -6.31 -5.01 1.45
N GLN A 7 -5.88 -6.27 1.65
CA GLN A 7 -4.75 -6.58 2.53
C GLN A 7 -3.44 -6.02 1.98
N VAL A 8 -3.15 -6.24 0.70
CA VAL A 8 -1.94 -5.68 0.05
C VAL A 8 -1.95 -4.16 0.08
N TYR A 9 -3.09 -3.53 -0.24
CA TYR A 9 -3.24 -2.08 -0.17
C TYR A 9 -2.92 -1.53 1.23
N ASN A 10 -3.46 -2.17 2.28
CA ASN A 10 -3.24 -1.75 3.66
C ASN A 10 -1.75 -1.86 4.07
N LEU A 11 -1.05 -2.92 3.63
CA LEU A 11 0.39 -3.08 3.91
C LEU A 11 1.21 -1.91 3.34
N VAL A 12 0.93 -1.50 2.10
CA VAL A 12 1.64 -0.39 1.47
C VAL A 12 1.27 0.94 2.13
N GLN A 13 0.00 1.11 2.51
CA GLN A 13 -0.42 2.28 3.28
C GLN A 13 0.31 2.35 4.64
N ASP A 14 0.53 1.22 5.32
CA ASP A 14 1.27 1.17 6.59
C ASP A 14 2.75 1.52 6.41
N LEU A 15 3.40 1.12 5.31
CA LEU A 15 4.74 1.59 4.97
C LEU A 15 4.77 3.12 4.77
N HIS A 16 3.80 3.66 4.04
CA HIS A 16 3.73 5.09 3.78
C HIS A 16 3.53 5.89 5.07
N ARG A 17 2.75 5.36 6.03
CA ARG A 17 2.54 5.98 7.35
C ARG A 17 3.82 6.16 8.15
N ILE A 18 4.76 5.21 8.04
CA ILE A 18 6.07 5.30 8.69
C ILE A 18 7.12 6.02 7.82
N GLY A 19 6.70 6.59 6.69
CA GLY A 19 7.55 7.38 5.82
C GLY A 19 8.46 6.55 4.90
N ILE A 20 7.99 5.36 4.49
CA ILE A 20 8.71 4.44 3.61
C ILE A 20 7.87 4.13 2.37
N VAL A 21 8.52 4.14 1.20
CA VAL A 21 8.01 3.51 -0.01
C VAL A 21 8.80 2.23 -0.25
N HIS A 22 8.13 1.17 -0.72
CA HIS A 22 8.77 -0.13 -0.99
C HIS A 22 9.67 -0.11 -2.23
N GLY A 23 9.25 0.55 -3.32
CA GLY A 23 10.01 0.70 -4.56
C GLY A 23 9.81 -0.43 -5.58
N ASP A 24 9.45 -1.64 -5.13
CA ASP A 24 9.26 -2.83 -5.97
C ASP A 24 8.09 -3.71 -5.46
N LEU A 25 6.86 -3.35 -5.82
CA LEU A 25 5.63 -4.03 -5.39
C LEU A 25 5.19 -5.16 -6.34
N GLU A 26 6.14 -5.86 -6.96
CA GLU A 26 5.83 -7.00 -7.80
C GLU A 26 5.30 -8.20 -6.98
N PRO A 27 4.49 -9.10 -7.58
CA PRO A 27 3.94 -10.26 -6.87
C PRO A 27 4.98 -11.15 -6.19
N ARG A 28 6.21 -11.21 -6.72
CA ARG A 28 7.32 -11.97 -6.10
C ARG A 28 7.72 -11.45 -4.71
N ASN A 29 7.46 -10.18 -4.44
CA ASN A 29 7.80 -9.50 -3.19
C ASN A 29 6.63 -9.48 -2.19
N ILE A 30 5.55 -10.20 -2.50
CA ILE A 30 4.37 -10.31 -1.64
C ILE A 30 4.25 -11.77 -1.18
N GLY A 31 4.71 -12.02 0.05
CA GLY A 31 4.64 -13.32 0.69
C GLY A 31 3.30 -13.58 1.36
N ARG A 32 2.95 -14.85 1.56
CA ARG A 32 1.82 -15.25 2.40
C ARG A 32 2.31 -15.50 3.82
N ALA A 33 1.76 -14.78 4.79
CA ALA A 33 2.18 -14.91 6.18
C ALA A 33 1.65 -16.20 6.83
N ARG A 34 2.43 -16.80 7.74
CA ARG A 34 1.98 -17.92 8.56
C ARG A 34 0.88 -17.43 9.51
N GLY A 35 -0.31 -18.02 9.42
CA GLY A 35 -1.50 -17.54 10.13
C GLY A 35 -2.50 -16.80 9.24
N GLY A 36 -2.18 -16.63 7.95
CA GLY A 36 -3.04 -15.96 6.97
C GLY A 36 -2.64 -14.50 6.73
N GLY A 37 -3.15 -13.93 5.65
CA GLY A 37 -2.76 -12.59 5.19
C GLY A 37 -1.47 -12.57 4.37
N PHE A 38 -0.93 -11.38 4.19
CA PHE A 38 0.23 -11.09 3.35
C PHE A 38 1.31 -10.36 4.13
N CYS A 39 2.55 -10.48 3.67
CA CYS A 39 3.68 -9.66 4.09
C CYS A 39 4.43 -9.15 2.86
N LEU A 40 5.11 -8.02 3.01
CA LEU A 40 6.04 -7.50 2.02
C LEU A 40 7.44 -8.03 2.35
N ILE A 41 8.20 -8.41 1.33
CA ILE A 41 9.58 -8.88 1.44
C ILE A 41 10.45 -8.11 0.44
N ASP A 42 11.76 -8.17 0.64
CA ASP A 42 12.75 -7.50 -0.21
C ASP A 42 12.63 -5.96 -0.25
N PHE A 43 13.25 -5.31 0.73
CA PHE A 43 13.25 -3.84 0.88
C PHE A 43 14.49 -3.19 0.24
N SER A 44 15.16 -3.86 -0.70
CA SER A 44 16.37 -3.34 -1.34
C SER A 44 16.15 -2.01 -2.08
N GLU A 45 15.00 -1.88 -2.76
CA GLU A 45 14.58 -0.67 -3.48
C GLU A 45 13.81 0.34 -2.62
N SER A 46 13.72 0.09 -1.31
CA SER A 46 12.96 0.95 -0.40
C SER A 46 13.68 2.26 -0.13
N ARG A 47 12.91 3.35 -0.05
CA ARG A 47 13.45 4.70 0.20
C ARG A 47 12.54 5.50 1.11
N ARG A 48 13.08 6.58 1.67
CA ARG A 48 12.30 7.55 2.45
C ARG A 48 11.22 8.15 1.56
N HIS A 49 10.00 8.17 2.07
CA HIS A 49 8.84 8.72 1.43
C HIS A 49 8.15 9.67 2.39
N ASN A 50 7.78 10.85 1.93
CA ASN A 50 6.96 11.76 2.71
C ASN A 50 5.73 12.10 1.88
N CYS A 51 4.60 11.57 2.30
CA CYS A 51 3.30 11.92 1.73
C CYS A 51 2.34 12.31 2.85
N LYS A 52 1.15 12.78 2.48
CA LYS A 52 0.13 13.21 3.46
C LYS A 52 -0.33 12.08 4.39
N GLU A 53 -0.10 10.82 4.02
CA GLU A 53 -0.35 9.65 4.88
C GLU A 53 0.81 9.37 5.85
N SER A 54 2.01 9.90 5.60
CA SER A 54 3.16 9.78 6.48
C SER A 54 2.89 10.55 7.78
N LYS A 55 2.80 9.83 8.90
CA LYS A 55 2.63 10.39 10.25
C LYS A 55 3.87 11.14 10.74
N ALA A 56 4.92 11.25 9.92
CA ALA A 56 6.15 11.98 10.23
C ALA A 56 5.97 13.51 10.27
N SER A 57 4.76 14.03 10.03
CA SER A 57 4.45 15.45 10.25
C SER A 57 4.00 15.64 11.70
N GLU A 58 4.94 16.10 12.54
CA GLU A 58 4.81 16.73 13.87
C GLU A 58 3.74 16.21 14.86
N PRO A 59 4.11 15.91 16.13
CA PRO A 59 3.15 15.59 17.18
C PRO A 59 2.27 16.81 17.51
N GLY A 60 1.04 16.84 16.97
CA GLY A 60 0.06 17.87 17.32
C GLY A 60 -1.13 18.05 16.36
N THR A 61 -1.07 17.51 15.15
CA THR A 61 -2.16 17.72 14.18
C THR A 61 -3.05 16.49 14.06
N GLN A 62 -4.32 16.62 14.46
CA GLN A 62 -5.34 15.60 14.24
C GLN A 62 -5.54 15.38 12.73
N ALA A 63 -5.07 14.25 12.23
CA ALA A 63 -5.29 13.84 10.85
C ALA A 63 -6.76 13.46 10.65
N THR A 64 -7.52 14.30 9.94
CA THR A 64 -8.84 13.94 9.41
C THR A 64 -8.68 12.88 8.30
N PRO A 65 -9.58 11.88 8.20
CA PRO A 65 -9.50 10.84 7.18
C PRO A 65 -9.98 11.42 5.85
N THR A 66 -9.07 12.08 5.11
CA THR A 66 -9.37 12.62 3.77
C THR A 66 -8.47 11.96 2.72
N GLN A 67 -9.03 10.92 2.10
CA GLN A 67 -8.77 10.38 0.76
C GLN A 67 -7.39 10.67 0.12
N ASN A 68 -6.54 9.63 0.12
CA ASN A 68 -5.59 9.21 -0.93
C ASN A 68 -4.95 10.32 -1.81
N GLN A 69 -4.07 11.14 -1.23
CA GLN A 69 -3.29 12.12 -2.02
C GLN A 69 -1.89 11.64 -2.42
N CYS A 70 -1.50 10.41 -2.08
CA CYS A 70 -0.25 9.82 -2.59
C CYS A 70 -0.49 9.20 -3.98
N SER A 71 0.24 9.67 -4.99
CA SER A 71 0.14 9.20 -6.38
C SER A 71 0.43 7.71 -6.51
N GLU A 72 1.35 7.18 -5.70
CA GLU A 72 1.67 5.75 -5.66
C GLU A 72 0.52 4.93 -5.05
N LEU A 73 -0.05 5.34 -3.92
CA LEU A 73 -1.22 4.65 -3.35
C LEU A 73 -2.42 4.72 -4.30
N GLN A 74 -2.57 5.82 -5.04
CA GLN A 74 -3.60 5.94 -6.07
C GLN A 74 -3.34 4.99 -7.26
N ALA A 75 -2.10 4.90 -7.73
CA ALA A 75 -1.70 3.98 -8.79
C ALA A 75 -1.90 2.51 -8.36
N LEU A 76 -1.49 2.16 -7.14
CA LEU A 76 -1.69 0.83 -6.58
C LEU A 76 -3.17 0.47 -6.45
N ARG A 77 -3.99 1.40 -5.96
CA ARG A 77 -5.46 1.22 -5.90
C ARG A 77 -6.03 1.00 -7.31
N ASN A 78 -5.58 1.76 -8.30
CA ASN A 78 -6.04 1.56 -9.66
C ASN A 78 -5.61 0.18 -10.20
N TYR A 79 -4.37 -0.24 -9.98
CA TYR A 79 -3.87 -1.54 -10.43
C TYR A 79 -4.63 -2.71 -9.81
N LEU A 80 -4.81 -2.71 -8.49
CA LEU A 80 -5.47 -3.80 -7.77
C LEU A 80 -6.96 -3.94 -8.14
N TRP A 81 -7.62 -2.85 -8.53
CA TRP A 81 -9.06 -2.85 -8.87
C TRP A 81 -9.37 -2.83 -10.38
N LYS A 82 -8.41 -2.50 -11.28
CA LYS A 82 -8.59 -2.57 -12.74
C LYS A 82 -8.44 -3.96 -13.34
N GLN A 83 -7.89 -4.93 -12.61
CA GLN A 83 -7.74 -6.33 -13.04
C GLN A 83 -9.08 -7.12 -13.10
N GLN A 84 -10.18 -6.50 -13.54
CA GLN A 84 -11.38 -7.27 -13.89
C GLN A 84 -11.19 -7.89 -15.27
N PRO A 85 -11.40 -9.21 -15.44
CA PRO A 85 -11.66 -9.76 -16.77
C PRO A 85 -12.92 -9.06 -17.29
N GLN A 86 -12.86 -8.50 -18.51
CA GLN A 86 -14.08 -8.16 -19.23
C GLN A 86 -14.90 -9.46 -19.34
N PRO A 87 -16.21 -9.47 -19.05
CA PRO A 87 -17.04 -10.63 -19.35
C PRO A 87 -16.92 -10.94 -20.86
N PRO A 88 -16.84 -12.22 -21.25
CA PRO A 88 -16.79 -12.57 -22.66
C PRO A 88 -18.02 -12.02 -23.38
N SER A 89 -17.80 -11.39 -24.54
CA SER A 89 -18.81 -10.86 -25.45
C SER A 89 -19.77 -11.94 -25.96
#